data_AF-A0A420N4Y8-F1
#
_entry.id   AF-A0A420N4Y8-F1
#
_cell.length_a   1.000
_cell.length_b   1.000
_cell.length_c   1.000
_cell.angle_alpha   90.00
_cell.angle_beta   90.00
_cell.angle_gamma   90.00
#
_symmetry.space_group_name_H-M   'P 1'
#
loop_
_entity.id
_entity.type
_entity.pdbx_description
1 polymer ?
#
loop_
_entity_poly.entity_id
_entity_poly.type
_entity_poly.pdbx_seq_one_letter_code
_entity_poly.pdbx_strand_id
1 'polypeptide(L)'
;MGYPCQVFHASELPERAQTNLSGRKRKLDKGVNNVELSGCELLEMLQYKCEIKEPVKPDSPVQCFAIERLFRKCKDKKGSFMVETTAWEGKEYPPVGQKSDDGKHSKDRTSPQHYHWSSSWHAPDAAR
;
A
#
# COMPACT_ATOMS: atom_id res chain seq x y z
N MET A 1 17.09 -16.36 -1.12
CA MET A 1 16.45 -16.31 0.21
C MET A 1 15.79 -14.95 0.35
N GLY A 2 14.46 -14.87 0.24
CA GLY A 2 13.73 -13.61 0.48
C GLY A 2 13.67 -13.33 1.98
N TYR A 3 13.90 -12.09 2.40
CA TYR A 3 13.69 -11.69 3.79
C TYR A 3 12.19 -11.83 4.11
N PRO A 4 11.82 -12.40 5.27
CA PRO A 4 10.42 -12.46 5.68
C PRO A 4 9.84 -11.05 5.71
N CYS A 5 8.90 -10.78 4.81
CA CYS A 5 8.17 -9.52 4.80
C CYS A 5 7.22 -9.54 6.00
N GLN A 6 7.53 -8.76 7.02
CA GLN A 6 6.64 -8.61 8.16
C GLN A 6 5.42 -7.81 7.73
N VAL A 7 4.24 -8.42 7.85
CA VAL A 7 2.96 -7.76 7.63
C VAL A 7 2.58 -7.02 8.91
N PHE A 8 2.13 -5.77 8.77
CA PHE A 8 1.68 -4.92 9.87
C PHE A 8 0.65 -3.92 9.36
N HIS A 9 -0.13 -3.34 10.27
CA HIS A 9 -1.19 -2.41 9.87
C HIS A 9 -0.61 -1.05 9.45
N ALA A 10 -1.25 -0.35 8.51
CA ALA A 10 -0.75 0.93 8.01
C ALA A 10 -0.58 1.99 9.11
N SER A 11 -1.36 1.92 10.20
CA SER A 11 -1.21 2.81 11.36
C SER A 11 0.11 2.63 12.12
N GLU A 12 0.77 1.48 12.00
CA GLU A 12 2.08 1.22 12.60
C GLU A 12 3.25 1.79 11.78
N LEU A 13 3.01 2.31 10.56
CA LEU A 13 4.07 2.84 9.68
C LEU A 13 5.00 3.86 10.37
N PRO A 14 4.49 4.86 11.12
CA PRO A 14 5.34 5.84 11.80
C PRO A 14 6.34 5.20 12.78
N GLU A 15 5.94 4.12 13.45
CA GLU A 15 6.80 3.38 14.39
C GLU A 15 7.77 2.45 13.63
N ARG A 16 7.26 1.67 12.67
CA ARG A 16 8.07 0.73 11.89
C ARG A 16 9.19 1.42 11.11
N ALA A 17 8.91 2.60 10.56
CA ALA A 17 9.88 3.41 9.83
C ALA A 17 11.12 3.78 10.68
N GLN A 18 10.99 3.80 12.02
CA GLN A 18 12.10 4.10 12.92
C GLN A 18 13.15 3.00 12.98
N THR A 19 12.84 1.80 12.52
CA THR A 19 13.77 0.65 12.55
C THR A 19 14.26 0.30 11.15
N ASN A 20 15.49 -0.23 11.08
CA ASN A 20 16.06 -0.73 9.84
C ASN A 20 15.71 -2.22 9.63
N LEU A 21 16.11 -2.77 8.49
CA LEU A 21 15.85 -4.18 8.14
C LEU A 21 16.46 -5.20 9.13
N SER A 22 17.42 -4.78 9.96
CA SER A 22 17.99 -5.61 11.03
C SER A 22 17.25 -5.47 12.38
N GLY A 23 16.11 -4.77 12.41
CA GLY A 23 15.32 -4.49 13.61
C GLY A 23 15.93 -3.47 14.57
N ARG A 24 17.03 -2.80 14.19
CA ARG A 24 17.69 -1.78 15.02
C ARG A 24 17.12 -0.40 14.71
N LYS A 25 17.01 0.47 15.73
CA LYS A 25 16.63 1.87 15.54
C LYS A 25 17.59 2.55 14.56
N ARG A 26 17.03 3.29 13.59
CA ARG A 26 17.77 4.07 12.61
C ARG A 26 18.51 5.20 13.31
N LYS A 27 19.75 5.44 12.87
CA LYS A 27 20.55 6.57 13.33
C LYS A 27 20.30 7.73 12.38
N LEU A 28 19.89 8.87 12.92
CA LEU A 28 19.62 10.08 12.15
C LEU A 28 20.75 11.10 12.35
N ASP A 29 20.66 12.21 11.65
CA ASP A 29 21.59 13.32 11.80
C ASP A 29 21.44 13.98 13.18
N LYS A 30 22.48 14.70 13.62
CA LYS A 30 22.50 15.33 14.95
C LYS A 30 21.32 16.28 15.12
N GLY A 31 20.57 16.11 16.21
CA GLY A 31 19.39 16.93 16.52
C GLY A 31 18.06 16.35 16.03
N VAL A 32 18.07 15.27 15.24
CA VAL A 32 16.86 14.57 14.80
C VAL A 32 16.74 13.25 15.55
N ASN A 33 15.63 13.07 16.28
CA ASN A 33 15.44 11.91 17.15
C ASN A 33 14.66 10.77 16.48
N ASN A 34 13.74 11.11 15.56
CA ASN A 34 12.86 10.18 14.86
C ASN A 34 12.68 10.61 13.40
N VAL A 35 12.40 9.63 12.53
CA VAL A 35 12.01 9.86 11.14
C VAL A 35 10.62 10.46 11.12
N GLU A 36 10.47 11.62 10.51
CA GLU A 36 9.17 12.24 10.24
C GLU A 36 8.74 11.91 8.81
N LEU A 37 7.78 11.00 8.64
CA LEU A 37 7.33 10.53 7.32
C LEU A 37 6.75 11.65 6.44
N SER A 38 5.99 12.57 7.04
CA SER A 38 5.40 13.73 6.36
C SER A 38 6.45 14.67 5.76
N GLY A 39 7.62 14.78 6.40
CA GLY A 39 8.75 15.59 5.93
C GLY A 39 9.60 14.93 4.85
N CYS A 40 9.38 13.65 4.55
CA CYS A 40 10.08 12.94 3.48
C CYS A 40 9.45 13.24 2.11
N GLU A 41 10.29 13.19 1.07
CA GLU A 41 9.88 13.32 -0.34
C GLU A 41 8.83 12.26 -0.69
N LEU A 42 7.67 12.68 -1.19
CA LEU A 42 6.61 11.78 -1.65
C LEU A 42 6.80 11.48 -3.14
N LEU A 43 6.88 10.19 -3.46
CA LEU A 43 7.04 9.66 -4.80
C LEU A 43 5.82 8.80 -5.16
N GLU A 44 5.47 8.82 -6.44
CA GLU A 44 4.37 8.05 -7.00
C GLU A 44 4.89 7.07 -8.06
N MET A 45 4.34 5.85 -8.07
CA MET A 45 4.60 4.86 -9.10
C MET A 45 3.29 4.20 -9.51
N LEU A 46 3.01 4.21 -10.82
CA LEU A 46 1.91 3.48 -11.40
C LEU A 46 2.29 2.01 -11.63
N GLN A 47 1.53 1.09 -11.05
CA GLN A 47 1.63 -0.35 -11.30
C GLN A 47 0.35 -0.84 -11.97
N TYR A 48 0.42 -2.03 -12.58
CA TYR A 48 -0.77 -2.70 -13.12
C TYR A 48 -0.92 -4.08 -12.48
N LYS A 49 -2.14 -4.38 -12.04
CA LYS A 49 -2.53 -5.72 -11.62
C LYS A 49 -3.38 -6.34 -12.72
N CYS A 50 -2.91 -7.44 -13.28
CA CYS A 50 -3.64 -8.16 -14.31
C CYS A 50 -4.19 -9.47 -13.76
N GLU A 51 -5.46 -9.74 -14.03
CA GLU A 51 -6.15 -10.97 -13.67
C GLU A 51 -6.73 -11.61 -14.93
N ILE A 52 -6.59 -12.93 -15.05
CA ILE A 52 -7.25 -13.71 -16.09
C ILE A 52 -8.66 -14.01 -15.60
N LYS A 53 -9.68 -13.59 -16.35
CA LYS A 53 -11.09 -13.71 -15.91
C LYS A 53 -11.51 -15.17 -15.69
N GLU A 54 -11.08 -16.06 -16.57
CA GLU A 54 -11.43 -17.47 -16.56
C GLU A 54 -10.19 -18.33 -16.83
N PRO A 55 -9.34 -18.59 -15.82
CA PRO A 55 -8.01 -19.20 -16.01
C PRO A 55 -8.01 -20.58 -16.66
N VAL A 56 -9.15 -21.28 -16.62
CA VAL A 56 -9.30 -22.65 -17.15
C VAL A 56 -9.69 -22.66 -18.63
N LYS A 57 -10.25 -21.55 -19.15
CA LYS A 57 -10.63 -21.47 -20.57
C LYS A 57 -9.44 -20.99 -21.41
N PRO A 58 -9.12 -21.69 -22.52
CA PRO A 58 -8.24 -21.15 -23.55
C PRO A 58 -8.76 -19.79 -24.02
N ASP A 59 -7.84 -18.87 -24.34
CA ASP A 59 -8.13 -17.51 -24.83
C ASP A 59 -8.96 -16.62 -23.89
N SER A 60 -8.97 -16.91 -22.58
CA SER A 60 -9.64 -16.05 -21.61
C SER A 60 -9.03 -14.64 -21.59
N PRO A 61 -9.87 -13.57 -21.56
CA PRO A 61 -9.38 -12.20 -21.57
C PRO A 61 -8.60 -11.86 -20.29
N VAL A 62 -7.49 -11.14 -20.47
CA VAL A 62 -6.68 -10.56 -19.40
C VAL A 62 -7.22 -9.17 -19.09
N GLN A 63 -7.61 -8.94 -17.84
CA GLN A 63 -8.07 -7.65 -17.35
C GLN A 63 -6.98 -7.02 -16.48
N CYS A 64 -6.46 -5.87 -16.88
CA CYS A 64 -5.49 -5.12 -16.10
C CYS A 64 -6.11 -3.89 -15.45
N PHE A 65 -5.74 -3.63 -14.21
CA PHE A 65 -6.18 -2.49 -13.40
C PHE A 65 -4.97 -1.67 -12.99
N ALA A 66 -5.06 -0.36 -13.16
CA ALA A 66 -4.03 0.57 -12.68
C ALA A 66 -4.07 0.66 -11.15
N ILE A 67 -2.89 0.62 -10.53
CA ILE A 67 -2.69 0.76 -9.08
C ILE A 67 -1.63 1.83 -8.85
N GLU A 68 -2.05 2.98 -8.33
CA GLU A 68 -1.14 4.02 -7.86
C GLU A 68 -0.49 3.58 -6.55
N ARG A 69 0.84 3.60 -6.48
CA ARG A 69 1.62 3.30 -5.27
C ARG A 69 2.38 4.54 -4.84
N LEU A 70 2.33 4.83 -3.55
CA LEU A 70 2.95 5.99 -2.95
C LEU A 70 4.09 5.57 -2.04
N PHE A 71 5.21 6.29 -2.13
CA PHE A 71 6.41 6.01 -1.35
C PHE A 71 6.98 7.28 -0.75
N ARG A 72 7.36 7.23 0.51
CA ARG A 72 8.18 8.26 1.15
C ARG A 72 9.65 7.90 1.04
N LYS A 73 10.44 8.76 0.42
CA LYS A 73 11.90 8.66 0.38
C LYS A 73 12.49 9.48 1.51
N CYS A 74 12.92 8.77 2.55
CA CYS A 74 13.48 9.33 3.76
C CYS A 74 15.00 9.18 3.79
N LYS A 75 15.66 9.85 4.74
CA LYS A 75 17.11 9.80 4.93
C LYS A 75 17.45 9.38 6.35
N ASP A 76 18.44 8.50 6.47
CA ASP A 76 19.12 8.21 7.72
C ASP A 76 20.65 8.37 7.52
N LYS A 77 21.44 8.13 8.57
CA LYS A 77 22.89 8.28 8.55
C LYS A 77 23.59 7.36 7.52
N LYS A 78 22.96 6.26 7.11
CA LYS A 78 23.50 5.32 6.11
C LYS A 78 23.11 5.70 4.68
N GLY A 79 22.16 6.61 4.49
CA GLY A 79 21.72 7.07 3.17
C GLY A 79 20.21 7.25 3.08
N SER A 80 19.69 7.22 1.86
CA SER A 80 18.24 7.26 1.62
C SER A 80 17.62 5.86 1.73
N PHE A 81 16.38 5.80 2.22
CA PHE A 81 15.56 4.60 2.20
C PHE A 81 14.14 4.95 1.77
N MET A 82 13.43 3.98 1.22
CA MET A 82 12.04 4.14 0.79
C MET A 82 11.11 3.38 1.73
N VAL A 83 9.94 3.97 1.97
CA VAL A 83 8.84 3.37 2.72
C VAL A 83 7.61 3.48 1.84
N GLU A 84 6.94 2.36 1.57
CA GLU A 84 5.63 2.43 0.91
C GLU A 84 4.61 3.00 1.89
N THR A 85 3.92 4.05 1.48
CA THR A 85 2.93 4.76 2.27
C THR A 85 1.56 4.79 1.61
N THR A 86 1.33 3.99 0.57
CA THR A 86 0.06 3.92 -0.15
C THR A 86 -1.16 3.89 0.79
N ALA A 87 -1.15 3.01 1.81
CA ALA A 87 -2.23 2.88 2.80
C ALA A 87 -2.25 3.94 3.91
N TRP A 88 -1.20 4.75 4.00
CA TRP A 88 -1.05 5.80 5.00
C TRP A 88 -1.42 7.18 4.47
N GLU A 89 -1.20 7.45 3.17
CA GLU A 89 -1.52 8.76 2.56
C GLU A 89 -3.03 9.02 2.42
N GLY A 90 -3.89 8.02 2.66
CA GLY A 90 -5.33 8.21 2.83
C GLY A 90 -6.10 8.68 1.58
N LYS A 91 -5.55 8.52 0.38
CA LYS A 91 -6.33 8.75 -0.85
C LYS A 91 -7.38 7.64 -0.96
N GLU A 92 -8.65 8.00 -0.86
CA GLU A 92 -9.73 7.15 -1.35
C GLU A 92 -9.46 6.90 -2.84
N TYR A 93 -9.12 5.66 -3.19
CA TYR A 93 -9.06 5.28 -4.60
C TYR A 93 -10.42 5.54 -5.21
N PRO A 94 -10.53 6.33 -6.30
CA PRO A 94 -11.79 6.47 -6.99
C PRO A 94 -12.24 5.07 -7.41
N PRO A 95 -13.48 4.64 -7.09
CA PRO A 95 -14.00 3.38 -7.58
C PRO A 95 -13.97 3.45 -9.11
N VAL A 96 -13.31 2.48 -9.74
CA VAL A 96 -13.27 2.33 -11.20
C VAL A 96 -14.71 2.33 -11.70
N GLY A 97 -15.01 3.26 -12.61
CA GLY A 97 -16.35 3.69 -12.96
C GLY A 97 -17.36 2.57 -13.17
N GLN A 98 -18.39 2.54 -12.32
CA GLN A 98 -19.66 1.95 -12.67
C GLN A 98 -20.41 2.97 -13.53
N LYS A 99 -20.64 2.64 -14.80
CA LYS A 99 -21.63 3.34 -15.61
C LYS A 99 -22.96 3.30 -14.84
N SER A 100 -23.50 4.48 -14.59
CA SER A 100 -24.83 4.68 -14.02
C SER A 100 -25.87 4.12 -14.98
N ASP A 101 -26.66 3.17 -14.52
CA ASP A 101 -28.00 2.96 -15.02
C ASP A 101 -28.93 2.76 -13.81
N ASP A 102 -30.13 3.32 -13.95
CA ASP A 102 -31.07 3.72 -12.89
C ASP A 102 -31.54 2.62 -11.93
N GLY A 103 -31.82 3.00 -10.66
CA GLY A 103 -32.80 2.30 -9.83
C GLY A 103 -32.43 1.92 -8.39
N LYS A 104 -32.60 2.87 -7.46
CA LYS A 104 -33.26 2.70 -6.14
C LYS A 104 -33.01 1.40 -5.33
N HIS A 105 -32.10 1.41 -4.33
CA HIS A 105 -32.37 1.06 -2.91
C HIS A 105 -31.10 1.07 -2.02
N SER A 106 -31.23 1.76 -0.87
CA SER A 106 -30.66 1.49 0.47
C SER A 106 -29.21 0.98 0.67
N LYS A 107 -28.44 1.82 1.39
CA LYS A 107 -27.40 1.50 2.40
C LYS A 107 -26.58 0.20 2.23
N ASP A 108 -25.37 0.34 1.71
CA ASP A 108 -24.15 -0.04 2.44
C ASP A 108 -22.95 0.62 1.73
N ARG A 109 -22.30 1.59 2.38
CA ARG A 109 -21.08 2.20 1.85
C ARG A 109 -19.91 1.31 2.26
N THR A 110 -19.65 0.25 1.49
CA THR A 110 -18.42 -0.51 1.63
C THR A 110 -17.26 0.42 1.25
N SER A 111 -16.41 0.77 2.22
CA SER A 111 -15.21 1.57 1.97
C SER A 111 -14.35 0.94 0.87
N PRO A 112 -13.69 1.73 0.01
CA PRO A 112 -12.84 1.21 -1.05
C PRO A 112 -11.80 0.24 -0.47
N GLN A 113 -11.81 -1.02 -0.97
CA GLN A 113 -10.88 -2.03 -0.50
C GLN A 113 -9.43 -1.58 -0.74
N HIS A 114 -8.70 -1.43 0.35
CA HIS A 114 -7.29 -1.08 0.32
C HIS A 114 -6.47 -2.32 -0.08
N TYR A 115 -6.12 -2.46 -1.36
CA TYR A 115 -5.34 -3.61 -1.84
C TYR A 115 -3.88 -3.50 -1.39
N HIS A 116 -3.55 -4.19 -0.29
CA HIS A 116 -2.18 -4.29 0.22
C HIS A 116 -1.48 -5.53 -0.38
N TRP A 117 -0.33 -5.34 -1.01
CA TRP A 117 0.41 -6.38 -1.75
C TRP A 117 1.33 -7.25 -0.90
N SER A 118 1.43 -7.02 0.42
CA SER A 118 2.26 -7.84 1.28
C SER A 118 1.59 -9.20 1.55
N SER A 119 1.68 -10.12 0.59
CA SER A 119 1.64 -11.59 0.72
C SER A 119 0.55 -12.29 1.57
N SER A 120 -0.37 -11.58 2.21
CA SER A 120 -1.52 -12.13 2.93
C SER A 120 -2.75 -11.83 2.10
N TRP A 121 -3.14 -12.80 1.29
CA TRP A 121 -4.31 -12.81 0.42
C TRP A 121 -5.62 -12.90 1.21
N HIS A 122 -5.84 -11.96 2.12
CA HIS A 122 -7.10 -11.85 2.86
C HIS A 122 -7.58 -10.41 2.72
N ALA A 123 -8.88 -10.25 2.45
CA ALA A 123 -9.54 -8.97 2.63
C ALA A 123 -9.26 -8.50 4.07
N PRO A 124 -9.07 -7.19 4.31
CA PRO A 124 -8.81 -6.65 5.65
C PRO A 124 -9.90 -6.99 6.69
N ASP A 125 -11.02 -7.59 6.29
CA ASP A 125 -12.11 -8.06 7.15
C ASP A 125 -12.06 -9.55 7.56
N ALA A 126 -11.03 -10.32 7.18
CA ALA A 126 -10.98 -11.76 7.45
C ALA A 126 -10.00 -12.20 8.56
N ALA A 127 -9.48 -11.27 9.37
CA ALA A 127 -8.70 -11.59 10.57
C ALA A 127 -9.50 -11.18 11.81
N ARG A 128 -10.28 -12.13 12.35
CA ARG A 128 -10.82 -12.07 13.71
C ARG A 128 -9.84 -12.70 14.69
#